data_AF-A0A3M2GVM8-F1
#
_entry.id   AF-A0A3M2GVM8-F1
#
_cell.length_a   1.000
_cell.length_b   1.000
_cell.length_c   1.000
_cell.angle_alpha   90.00
_cell.angle_beta   90.00
_cell.angle_gamma   90.00
#
_symmetry.space_group_name_H-M   'P 1'
#
loop_
_entity.id
_entity.type
_entity.pdbx_description
1 polymer ?
#
loop_
_entity_poly.entity_id
_entity_poly.type
_entity_poly.pdbx_seq_one_letter_code
_entity_poly.pdbx_strand_id
1 'polypeptide(L)'
;MSAAAKAAAVLAEVAAIPKSRLADPAMGGFAFRGIDDVLAALHPVFARHGLFLRPTVTDTSRTEVVVETRGGRRVRVDVAVTVAFDAVDGETGEAVNIGTVVGEGSAFDDKATAKAMSSALKTLAFQAFLIPTDAAVDTESEDTSGDEFTAATREQVAELKRLVKAIRAAGGAGEWDKWKRRHNFRASDVADGKVSAETMAHAIEAAAALADVLETDSGGGGDQ
;
A
#
# COMPACT_ATOMS: atom_id res chain seq x y z
N MET A 1 12.35 -22.59 -14.37
CA MET A 1 11.63 -22.89 -13.12
C MET A 1 10.15 -22.93 -13.45
N SER A 2 9.36 -23.79 -12.81
CA SER A 2 7.90 -23.76 -13.00
C SER A 2 7.29 -22.50 -12.38
N ALA A 3 6.06 -22.16 -12.77
CA ALA A 3 5.29 -21.08 -12.15
C ALA A 3 5.17 -21.26 -10.62
N ALA A 4 4.97 -22.50 -10.16
CA ALA A 4 4.93 -22.84 -8.74
C ALA A 4 6.26 -22.56 -8.02
N ALA A 5 7.39 -22.92 -8.63
CA ALA A 5 8.71 -22.65 -8.06
C ALA A 5 9.02 -21.15 -8.02
N LYS A 6 8.63 -20.39 -9.05
CA LYS A 6 8.74 -18.92 -9.06
C LYS A 6 7.86 -18.29 -7.98
N ALA A 7 6.63 -18.78 -7.78
CA ALA A 7 5.74 -18.28 -6.72
C ALA A 7 6.29 -18.59 -5.31
N ALA A 8 6.93 -19.75 -5.11
CA ALA A 8 7.64 -20.06 -3.86
C ALA A 8 8.85 -19.15 -3.63
N ALA A 9 9.55 -18.71 -4.68
CA ALA A 9 10.63 -17.74 -4.55
C ALA A 9 10.12 -16.35 -4.12
N VAL A 10 8.90 -15.96 -4.53
CA VAL A 10 8.26 -14.74 -4.02
C VAL A 10 8.09 -14.80 -2.51
N LEU A 11 7.56 -15.91 -1.96
CA LEU A 11 7.40 -16.11 -0.51
C LEU A 11 8.72 -15.85 0.25
N ALA A 12 9.86 -16.29 -0.29
CA ALA A 12 11.16 -16.12 0.36
C ALA A 12 11.70 -14.68 0.35
N GLU A 13 11.22 -13.83 -0.57
CA GLU A 13 11.74 -12.48 -0.79
C GLU A 13 10.81 -11.35 -0.32
N VAL A 14 9.53 -11.65 -0.09
CA VAL A 14 8.56 -10.63 0.34
C VAL A 14 8.87 -10.20 1.76
N ALA A 15 9.09 -8.89 1.93
CA ALA A 15 9.34 -8.28 3.22
C ALA A 15 8.05 -8.13 4.04
N ALA A 16 8.22 -7.95 5.35
CA ALA A 16 7.14 -7.59 6.25
C ALA A 16 6.47 -6.28 5.80
N ILE A 17 5.15 -6.19 5.99
CA ILE A 17 4.38 -4.99 5.69
C ILE A 17 3.91 -4.36 7.01
N PRO A 18 4.34 -3.13 7.36
CA PRO A 18 3.89 -2.46 8.58
C PRO A 18 2.52 -1.78 8.39
N LYS A 19 1.87 -1.42 9.51
CA LYS A 19 0.67 -0.55 9.48
C LYS A 19 1.12 0.90 9.24
N SER A 20 1.13 1.35 7.99
CA SER A 20 1.60 2.69 7.61
C SER A 20 0.49 3.73 7.43
N ARG A 21 -0.78 3.33 7.50
CA ARG A 21 -1.95 4.19 7.21
C ARG A 21 -2.87 4.32 8.41
N LEU A 22 -3.52 5.49 8.52
CA LEU A 22 -4.61 5.73 9.48
C LEU A 22 -5.97 5.71 8.80
N ALA A 23 -6.92 4.96 9.36
CA ALA A 23 -8.31 5.02 8.93
C ALA A 23 -8.90 6.41 9.17
N ASP A 24 -9.97 6.76 8.46
CA ASP A 24 -10.67 8.02 8.70
C ASP A 24 -11.09 8.12 10.19
N PRO A 25 -10.89 9.27 10.87
CA PRO A 25 -11.35 9.44 12.26
C PRO A 25 -12.84 9.12 12.46
N ALA A 26 -13.68 9.37 11.45
CA ALA A 26 -15.10 9.01 11.49
C ALA A 26 -15.35 7.49 11.53
N MET A 27 -14.35 6.68 11.16
CA MET A 27 -14.33 5.22 11.20
C MET A 27 -13.53 4.67 12.40
N GLY A 28 -13.16 5.53 13.36
CA GLY A 28 -12.44 5.14 14.58
C GLY A 28 -10.92 5.32 14.53
N GLY A 29 -10.35 5.77 13.41
CA GLY A 29 -8.94 6.21 13.36
C GLY A 29 -7.91 5.14 13.74
N PHE A 30 -8.11 3.89 13.32
CA PHE A 30 -7.16 2.81 13.60
C PHE A 30 -6.06 2.70 12.52
N ALA A 31 -4.88 2.23 12.92
CA ALA A 31 -3.78 1.95 12.00
C ALA A 31 -4.08 0.71 11.15
N PHE A 32 -3.78 0.75 9.85
CA PHE A 32 -4.04 -0.36 8.94
C PHE A 32 -3.04 -0.46 7.80
N ARG A 33 -3.05 -1.62 7.12
CA ARG A 33 -2.30 -1.91 5.90
C ARG A 33 -3.19 -1.68 4.68
N GLY A 34 -2.83 -0.77 3.79
CA GLY A 34 -3.56 -0.53 2.54
C GLY A 34 -3.23 -1.58 1.47
N ILE A 35 -4.11 -1.72 0.47
CA ILE A 35 -3.80 -2.54 -0.71
C ILE A 35 -2.56 -2.02 -1.44
N ASP A 36 -2.37 -0.70 -1.48
CA ASP A 36 -1.22 -0.11 -2.15
C ASP A 36 0.10 -0.45 -1.45
N ASP A 37 0.10 -0.67 -0.13
CA ASP A 37 1.30 -1.10 0.61
C ASP A 37 1.66 -2.56 0.25
N VAL A 38 0.63 -3.41 0.05
CA VAL A 38 0.79 -4.77 -0.48
C VAL A 38 1.33 -4.78 -1.89
N LEU A 39 0.78 -3.93 -2.77
CA LEU A 39 1.25 -3.82 -4.15
C LEU A 39 2.70 -3.34 -4.22
N ALA A 40 3.08 -2.35 -3.41
CA ALA A 40 4.45 -1.86 -3.36
C ALA A 40 5.46 -2.93 -2.90
N ALA A 41 5.05 -3.79 -1.95
CA ALA A 41 5.88 -4.90 -1.48
C ALA A 41 6.00 -6.02 -2.52
N LEU A 42 4.88 -6.43 -3.13
CA LEU A 42 4.84 -7.59 -4.04
C LEU A 42 5.35 -7.28 -5.45
N HIS A 43 5.02 -6.12 -6.01
CA HIS A 43 5.33 -5.77 -7.40
C HIS A 43 6.80 -6.00 -7.79
N PRO A 44 7.80 -5.47 -7.06
CA PRO A 44 9.20 -5.65 -7.45
C PRO A 44 9.66 -7.11 -7.38
N VAL A 45 9.08 -7.92 -6.49
CA VAL A 45 9.43 -9.34 -6.34
C VAL A 45 8.83 -10.16 -7.49
N PHE A 46 7.54 -9.97 -7.78
CA PHE A 46 6.87 -10.60 -8.91
C PHE A 46 7.53 -10.26 -10.25
N ALA A 47 7.87 -8.98 -10.46
CA ALA A 47 8.53 -8.53 -11.67
C ALA A 47 9.90 -9.18 -11.88
N ARG A 48 10.71 -9.36 -10.81
CA ARG A 48 12.00 -10.05 -10.89
C ARG A 48 11.87 -11.51 -11.31
N HIS A 49 10.83 -12.19 -10.85
CA HIS A 49 10.56 -13.59 -11.18
C HIS A 49 9.76 -13.77 -12.48
N GLY A 50 9.40 -12.69 -13.16
CA GLY A 50 8.61 -12.74 -14.39
C GLY A 50 7.20 -13.27 -14.18
N LEU A 51 6.62 -13.05 -13.00
CA LEU A 51 5.26 -13.47 -12.66
C LEU A 51 4.28 -12.31 -12.77
N PHE A 52 3.05 -12.62 -13.19
CA PHE A 52 1.90 -11.74 -13.01
C PHE A 52 0.72 -12.50 -12.42
N LEU A 53 -0.20 -11.78 -11.77
CA LEU A 53 -1.41 -12.36 -11.22
C LEU A 53 -2.56 -12.28 -12.21
N ARG A 54 -3.26 -13.40 -12.42
CA ARG A 54 -4.49 -13.45 -13.21
C ARG A 54 -5.68 -13.75 -12.30
N PRO A 55 -6.54 -12.75 -12.01
CA PRO A 55 -7.77 -12.98 -11.28
C PRO A 55 -8.86 -13.57 -12.19
N THR A 56 -9.64 -14.51 -11.66
CA THR A 56 -10.87 -15.04 -12.26
C THR A 56 -11.98 -14.93 -11.22
N VAL A 57 -12.97 -14.07 -11.48
CA VAL A 57 -14.15 -13.95 -10.63
C VAL A 57 -15.05 -15.16 -10.88
N THR A 58 -15.29 -15.97 -9.85
CA THR A 58 -16.09 -17.19 -9.94
C THR A 58 -17.50 -17.03 -9.38
N ASP A 59 -17.69 -16.08 -8.47
CA ASP A 59 -18.99 -15.74 -7.91
C ASP A 59 -19.07 -14.25 -7.55
N THR A 60 -20.27 -13.68 -7.60
CA THR A 60 -20.51 -12.28 -7.21
C THR A 60 -21.90 -12.13 -6.60
N SER A 61 -21.96 -11.52 -5.42
CA SER A 61 -23.19 -11.04 -4.81
C SER A 61 -23.18 -9.52 -4.72
N ARG A 62 -24.33 -8.89 -4.98
CA ARG A 62 -24.53 -7.45 -4.92
C ARG A 62 -25.87 -7.14 -4.28
N THR A 63 -25.84 -6.36 -3.21
CA THR A 63 -27.02 -5.96 -2.45
C THR A 63 -27.06 -4.45 -2.32
N GLU A 64 -28.25 -3.87 -2.50
CA GLU A 64 -28.49 -2.44 -2.26
C GLU A 64 -29.23 -2.28 -0.93
N VAL A 65 -28.67 -1.49 -0.03
CA VAL A 65 -29.18 -1.25 1.31
C VAL A 65 -29.52 0.22 1.46
N VAL A 66 -30.77 0.54 1.79
CA VAL A 66 -31.17 1.91 2.13
C VAL A 66 -30.73 2.19 3.56
N VAL A 67 -29.88 3.20 3.73
CA VAL A 67 -29.33 3.63 5.02
C VAL A 67 -29.82 5.05 5.31
N GLU A 68 -30.36 5.25 6.52
CA GLU A 68 -30.65 6.59 7.02
C GLU A 68 -29.37 7.28 7.48
N THR A 69 -29.14 8.49 6.97
CA THR A 69 -28.00 9.32 7.34
C THR A 69 -28.49 10.69 7.81
N ARG A 70 -27.62 11.49 8.43
CA ARG A 70 -27.94 12.88 8.79
C ARG A 70 -28.43 13.73 7.59
N GLY A 71 -28.04 13.37 6.37
CA GLY A 71 -28.46 14.04 5.13
C GLY A 71 -29.68 13.41 4.45
N GLY A 72 -30.40 12.51 5.12
CA GLY A 72 -31.53 11.76 4.57
C GLY A 72 -31.17 10.33 4.16
N ARG A 73 -32.08 9.69 3.43
CA ARG A 73 -31.92 8.30 2.96
C ARG A 73 -30.90 8.24 1.83
N ARG A 74 -29.91 7.35 1.97
CA ARG A 74 -28.90 7.06 0.94
C ARG A 74 -28.90 5.56 0.64
N VAL A 75 -28.55 5.20 -0.59
CA VAL A 75 -28.36 3.79 -0.97
C VAL A 75 -26.88 3.46 -0.82
N ARG A 76 -26.58 2.43 -0.04
CA ARG A 76 -25.26 1.79 0.02
C ARG A 76 -25.31 0.52 -0.82
N VAL A 77 -24.29 0.30 -1.62
CA VAL A 77 -24.09 -0.95 -2.36
C VAL A 77 -23.06 -1.78 -1.61
N ASP A 78 -23.43 -3.01 -1.27
CA ASP A 78 -22.58 -4.01 -0.65
C ASP A 78 -22.30 -5.11 -1.69
N VAL A 79 -21.03 -5.45 -1.92
CA VAL A 79 -20.59 -6.43 -2.91
C VAL A 79 -19.67 -7.44 -2.25
N ALA A 80 -19.90 -8.73 -2.50
CA ALA A 80 -18.92 -9.78 -2.25
C ALA A 80 -18.54 -10.46 -3.57
N VAL A 81 -17.25 -10.74 -3.76
CA VAL A 81 -16.72 -11.45 -4.93
C VAL A 81 -15.89 -12.64 -4.47
N THR A 82 -16.11 -13.80 -5.08
CA THR A 82 -15.18 -14.93 -4.95
C THR A 82 -14.24 -14.90 -6.15
N VAL A 83 -12.93 -14.89 -5.88
CA VAL A 83 -11.91 -14.73 -6.91
C VAL A 83 -10.86 -15.81 -6.76
N ALA A 84 -10.65 -16.59 -7.82
CA ALA A 84 -9.52 -17.48 -7.97
C ALA A 84 -8.36 -16.71 -8.61
N PHE A 85 -7.16 -16.86 -8.06
CA PHE A 85 -5.97 -16.20 -8.57
C PHE A 85 -4.93 -17.21 -9.03
N ASP A 86 -4.42 -17.00 -10.23
CA ASP A 86 -3.27 -17.74 -10.73
C ASP A 86 -2.03 -16.84 -10.74
N ALA A 87 -0.90 -17.38 -10.30
CA ALA A 87 0.41 -16.86 -10.66
C ALA A 87 0.79 -17.42 -12.04
N VAL A 88 0.96 -16.53 -13.01
CA VAL A 88 1.28 -16.89 -14.39
C VAL A 88 2.72 -16.51 -14.69
N ASP A 89 3.48 -17.48 -15.18
CA ASP A 89 4.82 -17.27 -15.70
C ASP A 89 4.76 -16.58 -17.06
N GLY A 90 5.33 -15.38 -17.14
CA GLY A 90 5.37 -14.59 -18.37
C GLY A 90 6.24 -15.19 -19.48
N GLU A 91 7.16 -16.11 -19.16
CA GLU A 91 8.03 -16.76 -20.16
C GLU A 91 7.35 -17.95 -20.82
N THR A 92 6.73 -18.81 -20.00
CA THR A 92 6.19 -20.10 -20.44
C THR A 92 4.67 -20.09 -20.64
N GLY A 93 3.97 -19.11 -20.05
CA GLY A 93 2.52 -19.09 -19.95
C GLY A 93 1.95 -20.09 -18.93
N GLU A 94 2.80 -20.86 -18.23
CA GLU A 94 2.37 -21.76 -17.18
C GLU A 94 1.65 -20.97 -16.09
N ALA A 95 0.50 -21.46 -15.67
CA ALA A 95 -0.31 -20.86 -14.62
C ALA A 95 -0.47 -21.85 -13.47
N VAL A 96 -0.23 -21.40 -12.25
CA VAL A 96 -0.52 -22.15 -11.03
C VAL A 96 -1.54 -21.38 -10.21
N ASN A 97 -2.61 -22.06 -9.79
CA ASN A 97 -3.55 -21.46 -8.86
C ASN A 97 -2.89 -21.29 -7.49
N ILE A 98 -2.90 -20.07 -6.97
CA ILE A 98 -2.28 -19.72 -5.68
C ILE A 98 -3.32 -19.42 -4.59
N GLY A 99 -4.60 -19.53 -4.91
CA GLY A 99 -5.67 -19.41 -3.93
C GLY A 99 -6.99 -18.92 -4.52
N THR A 100 -8.07 -19.25 -3.82
CA THR A 100 -9.41 -18.72 -4.06
C THR A 100 -9.90 -18.06 -2.78
N VAL A 101 -10.26 -16.78 -2.87
CA VAL A 101 -10.61 -15.96 -1.71
C VAL A 101 -11.87 -15.16 -1.96
N VAL A 102 -12.53 -14.76 -0.88
CA VAL A 102 -13.66 -13.84 -0.92
C VAL A 102 -13.17 -12.44 -0.57
N GLY A 103 -13.59 -11.45 -1.35
CA GLY A 103 -13.41 -10.04 -1.05
C GLY A 103 -14.74 -9.34 -0.92
N GLU A 104 -14.82 -8.45 0.07
CA GLU A 104 -16.03 -7.67 0.36
C GLU A 104 -15.76 -6.18 0.22
N GLY A 105 -16.75 -5.44 -0.25
CA GLY A 105 -16.65 -4.01 -0.46
C GLY A 105 -18.00 -3.32 -0.37
N SER A 106 -18.03 -2.22 0.38
CA SER A 106 -19.20 -1.38 0.55
C SER A 106 -18.91 0.06 0.12
N ALA A 107 -19.85 0.65 -0.61
CA ALA A 107 -19.77 2.05 -0.99
C ALA A 107 -21.14 2.70 -1.19
N PHE A 108 -21.23 4.00 -0.95
CA PHE A 108 -22.39 4.82 -1.34
C PHE A 108 -22.25 5.38 -2.77
N ASP A 109 -21.12 5.10 -3.41
CA ASP A 109 -20.81 5.43 -4.80
C ASP A 109 -20.53 4.14 -5.61
N ASP A 110 -20.04 4.28 -6.82
CA ASP A 110 -19.78 3.20 -7.78
C ASP A 110 -18.55 2.32 -7.45
N LYS A 111 -17.95 2.48 -6.26
CA LYS A 111 -16.67 1.83 -5.91
C LYS A 111 -16.80 0.53 -5.12
N ALA A 112 -18.01 0.05 -4.86
CA ALA A 112 -18.22 -1.15 -4.04
C ALA A 112 -17.47 -2.38 -4.61
N THR A 113 -17.59 -2.63 -5.92
CA THR A 113 -16.89 -3.74 -6.60
C THR A 113 -15.37 -3.56 -6.60
N ALA A 114 -14.86 -2.36 -6.83
CA ALA A 114 -13.42 -2.09 -6.80
C ALA A 114 -12.81 -2.33 -5.40
N LYS A 115 -13.55 -1.95 -4.35
CA LYS A 115 -13.18 -2.25 -2.96
C LYS A 115 -13.20 -3.76 -2.68
N ALA A 116 -14.22 -4.48 -3.17
CA ALA A 116 -14.32 -5.92 -3.00
C ALA A 116 -13.14 -6.65 -3.68
N MET A 117 -12.78 -6.29 -4.91
CA MET A 117 -11.61 -6.84 -5.60
C MET A 117 -10.29 -6.49 -4.90
N SER A 118 -10.15 -5.27 -4.38
CA SER A 118 -8.96 -4.86 -3.61
C SER A 118 -8.84 -5.65 -2.30
N SER A 119 -9.97 -5.89 -1.63
CA SER A 119 -10.05 -6.72 -0.44
C SER A 119 -9.65 -8.17 -0.74
N ALA A 120 -10.19 -8.76 -1.81
CA ALA A 120 -9.82 -10.10 -2.26
C ALA A 120 -8.31 -10.22 -2.53
N LEU A 121 -7.74 -9.31 -3.32
CA LEU A 121 -6.30 -9.33 -3.62
C LEU A 121 -5.44 -9.19 -2.37
N LYS A 122 -5.85 -8.33 -1.43
CA LYS A 122 -5.16 -8.17 -0.15
C LYS A 122 -5.19 -9.48 0.64
N THR A 123 -6.37 -10.11 0.77
CA THR A 123 -6.52 -11.39 1.48
C THR A 123 -5.67 -12.48 0.85
N LEU A 124 -5.72 -12.63 -0.47
CA LEU A 124 -4.87 -13.56 -1.21
C LEU A 124 -3.39 -13.32 -0.90
N ALA A 125 -2.92 -12.08 -1.01
CA ALA A 125 -1.51 -11.75 -0.84
C ALA A 125 -0.99 -12.20 0.54
N PHE A 126 -1.72 -11.89 1.61
CA PHE A 126 -1.32 -12.29 2.96
C PHE A 126 -1.37 -13.81 3.17
N GLN A 127 -2.39 -14.50 2.63
CA GLN A 127 -2.57 -15.94 2.83
C GLN A 127 -1.61 -16.77 1.97
N ALA A 128 -1.50 -16.46 0.68
CA ALA A 128 -0.69 -17.22 -0.27
C ALA A 128 0.82 -17.06 -0.03
N PHE A 129 1.25 -15.88 0.43
CA PHE A 129 2.66 -15.56 0.63
C PHE A 129 3.05 -15.38 2.09
N LEU A 130 2.20 -15.82 3.03
CA LEU A 130 2.44 -15.76 4.48
C LEU A 130 3.13 -14.46 4.92
N ILE A 131 2.68 -13.34 4.36
CA ILE A 131 3.41 -12.07 4.46
C ILE A 131 3.49 -11.69 5.93
N PRO A 132 4.70 -11.58 6.50
CA PRO A 132 4.84 -11.25 7.91
C PRO A 132 4.19 -9.91 8.20
N THR A 133 3.30 -9.91 9.18
CA THR A 133 2.91 -8.69 9.87
C THR A 133 4.00 -8.44 10.89
N ASP A 134 4.72 -7.33 10.76
CA ASP A 134 5.85 -7.01 11.64
C ASP A 134 5.56 -7.38 13.11
N ALA A 135 6.29 -8.38 13.63
CA ALA A 135 5.99 -9.08 14.89
C ALA A 135 6.34 -8.25 16.13
N ALA A 136 7.00 -7.11 15.97
CA ALA A 136 7.31 -6.21 17.07
C ALA A 136 6.05 -5.62 17.74
N VAL A 137 4.86 -5.81 17.15
CA VAL A 137 3.59 -5.28 17.67
C VAL A 137 2.44 -6.31 17.57
N ASP A 138 2.76 -7.59 17.70
CA ASP A 138 1.73 -8.63 17.85
C ASP A 138 1.53 -8.96 19.33
N THR A 139 0.83 -8.08 20.04
CA THR A 139 0.24 -8.45 21.34
C THR A 139 -1.22 -8.72 21.07
N GLU A 140 -1.55 -10.02 21.06
CA GLU A 140 -2.91 -10.55 21.23
C GLU A 140 -3.58 -9.86 22.44
N SER A 141 -4.25 -8.75 22.20
CA SER A 141 -5.21 -8.16 23.14
C SER A 141 -6.53 -8.00 22.42
N GLU A 142 -7.43 -8.93 22.75
CA GLU A 142 -8.87 -8.82 22.58
C GLU A 142 -9.34 -7.37 22.77
N ASP A 143 -10.09 -6.86 21.79
CA ASP A 143 -10.91 -5.65 21.84
C ASP A 143 -10.69 -4.71 23.06
N THR A 144 -9.58 -3.97 23.06
CA THR A 144 -9.43 -2.77 23.89
C THR A 144 -8.41 -1.81 23.28
N SER A 145 -8.91 -0.70 22.73
CA SER A 145 -8.22 0.61 22.65
C SER A 145 -6.70 0.63 22.34
N GLY A 146 -6.36 1.02 21.11
CA GLY A 146 -5.17 1.85 20.84
C GLY A 146 -3.86 1.11 20.58
N ASP A 147 -3.72 0.51 19.41
CA ASP A 147 -2.44 0.58 18.69
C ASP A 147 -2.21 2.07 18.42
N GLU A 148 -1.41 2.74 19.24
CA GLU A 148 -1.26 4.20 19.23
C GLU A 148 -0.51 4.63 17.96
N PHE A 149 -1.27 4.79 16.87
CA PHE A 149 -0.81 5.49 15.69
C PHE A 149 -0.37 6.88 16.12
N THR A 150 0.94 7.09 16.11
CA THR A 150 1.52 8.41 16.29
C THR A 150 1.51 9.10 14.93
N ALA A 151 0.60 10.05 14.76
CA ALA A 151 0.56 10.88 13.56
C ALA A 151 1.89 11.63 13.41
N ALA A 152 2.33 11.84 12.17
CA ALA A 152 3.49 12.65 11.87
C ALA A 152 3.39 14.02 12.56
N THR A 153 4.46 14.43 13.26
CA THR A 153 4.46 15.70 13.99
C THR A 153 4.49 16.88 13.02
N ARG A 154 4.06 18.06 13.47
CA ARG A 154 4.16 19.30 12.68
C ARG A 154 5.60 19.60 12.27
N GLU A 155 6.56 19.27 13.13
CA GLU A 155 7.99 19.42 12.88
C GLU A 155 8.46 18.49 11.77
N GLN A 156 8.08 17.22 11.82
CA GLN A 156 8.41 16.27 10.75
C GLN A 156 7.80 16.68 9.41
N VAL A 157 6.53 17.14 9.40
CA VAL A 157 5.88 17.65 8.18
C VAL A 157 6.59 18.90 7.66
N ALA A 158 6.99 19.81 8.54
CA ALA A 158 7.71 21.02 8.16
C ALA A 158 9.10 20.69 7.59
N GLU A 159 9.82 19.76 8.20
CA GLU A 159 11.14 19.34 7.75
C GLU A 159 11.08 18.65 6.39
N LEU A 160 10.14 17.73 6.20
CA LEU A 160 9.93 17.12 4.88
C LEU A 160 9.62 18.17 3.82
N LYS A 161 8.75 19.16 4.14
CA LYS A 161 8.45 20.26 3.20
C LYS A 161 9.69 21.09 2.86
N ARG A 162 10.57 21.34 3.83
CA ARG A 162 11.84 22.05 3.63
C ARG A 162 12.75 21.30 2.67
N LEU A 163 12.97 20.01 2.91
CA LEU A 163 13.81 19.15 2.09
C LEU A 163 13.26 19.00 0.66
N VAL A 164 11.95 18.75 0.52
CA VAL A 164 11.30 18.66 -0.80
C VAL A 164 11.40 19.97 -1.59
N LYS A 165 11.36 21.12 -0.91
CA LYS A 165 11.60 22.42 -1.56
C LYS A 165 13.03 22.54 -2.07
N ALA A 166 14.02 22.13 -1.28
CA ALA A 166 15.43 22.13 -1.68
C ALA A 166 15.68 21.20 -2.88
N ILE A 167 15.18 19.96 -2.81
CA ILE A 167 15.26 19.00 -3.92
C ILE A 167 14.69 19.58 -5.22
N ARG A 168 13.52 20.23 -5.14
CA ARG A 168 12.89 20.87 -6.32
C ARG A 168 13.73 22.02 -6.87
N ALA A 169 14.33 22.83 -6.01
CA ALA A 169 15.20 23.92 -6.42
C ALA A 169 16.48 23.42 -7.12
N ALA A 170 17.00 22.26 -6.70
CA ALA A 170 18.13 21.58 -7.31
C ALA A 170 17.77 20.70 -8.53
N GLY A 171 16.52 20.74 -9.00
CA GLY A 171 16.08 19.96 -10.17
C GLY A 171 15.75 18.49 -9.92
N GLY A 172 15.91 17.96 -8.70
CA GLY A 172 15.65 16.56 -8.35
C GLY A 172 14.18 16.18 -8.14
N ALA A 173 13.24 16.97 -8.71
CA ALA A 173 11.81 16.69 -8.57
C ALA A 173 11.43 15.32 -9.13
N GLY A 174 12.09 14.87 -10.21
CA GLY A 174 11.84 13.58 -10.82
C GLY A 174 12.25 12.40 -9.93
N GLU A 175 13.39 12.51 -9.27
CA GLU A 175 13.98 11.54 -8.35
C GLU A 175 13.10 11.40 -7.11
N TRP A 176 12.65 12.52 -6.56
CA TRP A 176 11.71 12.53 -5.45
C TRP A 176 10.36 11.91 -5.84
N ASP A 177 9.86 12.18 -7.03
CA ASP A 177 8.63 11.57 -7.54
C ASP A 177 8.78 10.06 -7.76
N LYS A 178 9.94 9.58 -8.20
CA LYS A 178 10.26 8.15 -8.29
C LYS A 178 10.24 7.50 -6.90
N TRP A 179 10.88 8.14 -5.91
CA TRP A 179 10.87 7.66 -4.52
C TRP A 179 9.44 7.56 -3.97
N LYS A 180 8.64 8.63 -4.09
CA LYS A 180 7.24 8.62 -3.64
C LYS A 180 6.42 7.51 -4.26
N ARG A 181 6.58 7.26 -5.57
CA ARG A 181 5.87 6.15 -6.25
C ARG A 181 6.31 4.79 -5.72
N ARG A 182 7.61 4.59 -5.55
CA ARG A 182 8.17 3.33 -5.03
C ARG A 182 7.71 3.02 -3.62
N HIS A 183 7.61 4.04 -2.77
CA HIS A 183 7.20 3.91 -1.37
C HIS A 183 5.70 4.20 -1.16
N ASN A 184 4.96 4.41 -2.25
CA ASN A 184 3.53 4.75 -2.23
C ASN A 184 3.18 5.88 -1.24
N PHE A 185 4.09 6.86 -1.17
CA PHE A 185 4.00 8.03 -0.30
C PHE A 185 3.23 9.14 -1.02
N ARG A 186 2.01 9.42 -0.56
CA ARG A 186 1.15 10.44 -1.16
C ARG A 186 1.19 11.73 -0.36
N ALA A 187 1.38 12.85 -1.05
CA ALA A 187 1.32 14.17 -0.42
C ALA A 187 -0.06 14.47 0.18
N SER A 188 -1.14 13.90 -0.38
CA SER A 188 -2.50 13.98 0.19
C SER A 188 -2.57 13.30 1.56
N ASP A 189 -1.92 12.15 1.73
CA ASP A 189 -1.97 11.39 2.99
C ASP A 189 -1.25 12.17 4.10
N VAL A 190 -0.19 12.92 3.75
CA VAL A 190 0.48 13.87 4.66
C VAL A 190 -0.44 15.03 5.04
N ALA A 191 -1.14 15.62 4.06
CA ALA A 191 -2.04 16.75 4.30
C ALA A 191 -3.24 16.37 5.17
N ASP A 192 -3.73 15.14 5.01
CA ASP A 192 -4.86 14.58 5.76
C ASP A 192 -4.44 14.02 7.15
N GLY A 193 -3.15 14.05 7.50
CA GLY A 193 -2.65 13.51 8.77
C GLY A 193 -2.71 11.98 8.86
N LYS A 194 -2.73 11.28 7.72
CA LYS A 194 -2.89 9.82 7.61
C LYS A 194 -1.57 9.05 7.58
N VAL A 195 -0.44 9.73 7.76
CA VAL A 195 0.92 9.16 7.73
C VAL A 195 1.50 9.09 9.14
N SER A 196 2.07 7.93 9.51
CA SER A 196 2.68 7.74 10.82
C SER A 196 3.99 8.54 10.98
N ALA A 197 4.37 8.84 12.21
CA ALA A 197 5.64 9.48 12.54
C ALA A 197 6.84 8.68 12.03
N GLU A 198 6.77 7.35 12.07
CA GLU A 198 7.79 6.45 11.54
C GLU A 198 7.89 6.53 10.01
N THR A 199 6.76 6.44 9.30
CA THR A 199 6.73 6.58 7.84
C THR A 199 7.25 7.96 7.42
N MET A 200 6.93 9.00 8.19
CA MET A 200 7.42 10.35 7.96
C MET A 200 8.93 10.46 8.21
N ALA A 201 9.47 9.82 9.25
CA ALA A 201 10.90 9.80 9.51
C ALA A 201 11.68 9.16 8.35
N HIS A 202 11.20 8.03 7.83
CA HIS A 202 11.78 7.38 6.66
C HIS A 202 11.73 8.29 5.42
N ALA A 203 10.62 9.04 5.22
CA ALA A 203 10.51 10.00 4.13
C ALA A 203 11.50 11.17 4.26
N ILE A 204 11.73 11.66 5.49
CA ILE A 204 12.71 12.71 5.79
C ILE A 204 14.12 12.23 5.50
N GLU A 205 14.48 11.03 5.96
CA GLU A 205 15.80 10.45 5.72
C GLU A 205 16.09 10.30 4.23
N ALA A 206 15.12 9.77 3.47
CA ALA A 206 15.25 9.66 2.01
C ALA A 206 15.35 11.02 1.31
N ALA A 207 14.58 12.02 1.76
CA ALA A 207 14.65 13.37 1.21
C ALA A 207 15.98 14.06 1.53
N ALA A 208 16.53 13.85 2.73
CA ALA A 208 17.83 14.39 3.13
C ALA A 208 18.96 13.78 2.31
N ALA A 209 18.99 12.45 2.14
CA ALA A 209 19.97 11.77 1.31
C ALA A 209 19.92 12.24 -0.15
N LEU A 210 18.72 12.45 -0.70
CA LEU A 210 18.58 12.96 -2.07
C LEU A 210 19.07 14.41 -2.20
N ALA A 211 18.78 15.27 -1.21
CA ALA A 211 19.24 16.66 -1.22
C ALA A 211 20.77 16.75 -1.19
N ASP A 212 21.43 15.93 -0.36
CA ASP A 212 22.90 15.88 -0.24
C ASP A 212 23.56 15.47 -1.58
N VAL A 213 23.03 14.43 -2.24
CA VAL A 213 23.50 14.01 -3.57
C VAL A 213 23.41 15.16 -4.59
N LEU A 214 22.29 15.89 -4.61
CA LEU A 214 22.08 17.00 -5.55
C LEU A 214 22.98 18.21 -5.25
N GLU A 215 23.32 18.46 -3.98
CA GLU A 215 24.28 19.50 -3.60
C GLU A 215 25.70 19.14 -4.05
N THR A 216 26.13 17.88 -3.89
CA THR A 216 27.46 17.43 -4.33
C THR A 216 27.64 17.46 -5.86
N ASP A 217 26.61 17.14 -6.65
CA ASP A 217 26.64 17.23 -8.12
C ASP A 217 26.70 18.69 -8.63
N SER A 218 26.14 19.64 -7.87
CA SER A 218 26.18 21.06 -8.23
C SER A 218 27.56 21.73 -8.01
N GLY A 219 28.46 21.07 -7.27
CA GLY A 219 29.81 21.58 -6.95
C GLY A 219 30.94 21.13 -7.89
N GLY A 220 30.66 20.25 -8.87
CA GLY A 220 31.68 19.65 -9.75
C GLY A 220 32.04 20.42 -11.03
N GLY A 221 31.41 21.59 -11.27
CA GLY A 221 31.58 22.37 -12.50
C GLY A 221 32.47 23.60 -12.32
N GLY A 222 33.73 23.42 -11.92
CA GLY A 222 34.64 24.55 -11.70
C GLY A 222 36.10 24.14 -11.65
N ASP A 223 36.63 23.63 -12.76
CA ASP A 223 38.06 23.72 -13.07
C ASP A 223 38.26 23.59 -14.60
N GLN A 224 38.36 24.74 -15.27
CA GLN A 224 39.15 24.99 -16.48
C GLN A 224 39.59 26.44 -16.50
#